data_AF-A0A9P1FSV8-F1
#
_entry.id   AF-A0A9P1FSV8-F1
#
_cell.length_a   1.000
_cell.length_b   1.000
_cell.length_c   1.000
_cell.angle_alpha   90.00
_cell.angle_beta   90.00
_cell.angle_gamma   90.00
#
_symmetry.space_group_name_H-M   'P 1'
#
loop_
_entity.id
_entity.type
_entity.pdbx_description
1 polymer ?
#
loop_
_entity_poly.entity_id
_entity_poly.type
_entity_poly.pdbx_seq_one_letter_code
_entity_poly.pdbx_strand_id
1 'polypeptide(L)'
;MQTWVKQGGMKNVPLLLLPTRYRQVVCMSCFARSLDHARQIFSSKTERPLYNGQRIKFEVSGSGSEPESVLWHNFSKAQGVPCRAALSVLAIAGSIVLWGLLFYFPFAIYEAWSYSALGAASDTTTEMIFSMLVVAGNQILYLLCEKASRFICFRFVGHQLTAYIWLYTMALLCNLAMDLVILFYTTQLAMANLGLEITTATFLMGTDEVTTFPMRAKLGARLKSYNFPACFFLPFLFEALFTVVIPYHIYKTLVGSQPIRQRAADGFLMPAPFDMSRYADVVLNMTQATMSLFFSPGYVLPTLGGMLFGHIFVYAWDHYRVLRHVRKFRITSFGTEKAAERMLALPGASLIAGTVLQTFQAQ
;
A
#
# COMPACT_ATOMS: atom_id res chain seq x y z
N MET A 1 40.96 -7.88 -35.84
CA MET A 1 39.84 -8.77 -35.44
C MET A 1 38.54 -8.15 -35.93
N GLN A 2 38.21 -8.11 -37.22
CA GLN A 2 38.07 -9.19 -38.20
C GLN A 2 37.10 -10.31 -37.79
N THR A 3 35.87 -10.17 -38.28
CA THR A 3 35.09 -11.17 -39.06
C THR A 3 34.37 -12.35 -38.38
N TRP A 4 33.21 -12.71 -38.98
CA TRP A 4 32.37 -13.92 -38.83
C TRP A 4 31.32 -13.87 -37.70
N VAL A 5 30.01 -14.02 -37.93
CA VAL A 5 29.28 -15.15 -38.57
C VAL A 5 28.07 -14.62 -39.37
N LYS A 6 28.11 -14.68 -40.70
CA LYS A 6 27.47 -15.66 -41.63
C LYS A 6 25.95 -15.86 -41.55
N GLN A 7 25.34 -15.50 -42.68
CA GLN A 7 24.02 -15.82 -43.20
C GLN A 7 23.70 -17.33 -43.13
N GLY A 8 22.50 -17.65 -42.63
CA GLY A 8 21.87 -18.96 -42.77
C GLY A 8 20.49 -18.79 -43.39
N GLY A 9 20.35 -19.21 -44.65
CA GLY A 9 19.07 -19.26 -45.36
C GLY A 9 18.19 -20.37 -44.79
N MET A 10 17.02 -20.00 -44.27
CA MET A 10 15.96 -20.96 -43.96
C MET A 10 15.17 -21.26 -45.24
N LYS A 11 15.35 -22.49 -45.73
CA LYS A 11 14.46 -23.14 -46.69
C LYS A 11 13.15 -23.51 -46.00
N ASN A 12 12.06 -23.28 -46.72
CA ASN A 12 10.68 -23.73 -46.52
C ASN A 12 10.48 -24.85 -45.48
N VAL A 13 9.88 -24.50 -44.34
CA VAL A 13 9.23 -25.45 -43.43
C VAL A 13 7.73 -25.43 -43.76
N PRO A 14 7.09 -26.59 -44.00
CA PRO A 14 5.67 -26.65 -44.31
C PRO A 14 4.85 -26.22 -43.08
N LEU A 15 3.96 -25.27 -43.34
CA LEU A 15 3.04 -24.66 -42.38
C LEU A 15 2.04 -25.72 -41.90
N LEU A 16 2.33 -26.35 -40.76
CA LEU A 16 1.41 -27.26 -40.10
C LEU A 16 0.30 -26.44 -39.44
N LEU A 17 -0.94 -26.77 -39.81
CA LEU A 17 -2.20 -26.19 -39.35
C LEU A 17 -2.28 -26.14 -37.82
N LEU A 18 -2.15 -24.95 -37.24
CA LEU A 18 -2.56 -24.64 -35.87
C LEU A 18 -3.79 -23.72 -35.92
N PRO A 19 -4.77 -23.92 -35.01
CA PRO A 19 -6.04 -23.23 -35.07
C PRO A 19 -5.88 -21.72 -34.81
N THR A 20 -6.60 -20.96 -35.63
CA THR A 20 -6.75 -19.51 -35.66
C THR A 20 -7.17 -18.94 -34.29
N ARG A 21 -6.20 -18.58 -33.46
CA ARG A 21 -6.37 -17.58 -32.39
C ARG A 21 -5.56 -16.33 -32.72
N TYR A 22 -6.28 -15.27 -33.09
CA TYR A 22 -5.91 -13.85 -33.07
C TYR A 22 -4.43 -13.54 -32.75
N ARG A 23 -3.56 -13.66 -33.75
CA ARG A 23 -2.30 -12.90 -33.78
C ARG A 23 -2.58 -11.55 -34.44
N GLN A 24 -2.89 -10.53 -33.64
CA GLN A 24 -2.67 -9.15 -34.08
C GLN A 24 -1.16 -8.94 -34.19
N VAL A 25 -0.58 -9.30 -35.34
CA VAL A 25 0.73 -8.80 -35.74
C VAL A 25 0.51 -7.34 -36.13
N VAL A 26 0.54 -6.45 -35.13
CA VAL A 26 0.65 -5.02 -35.40
C VAL A 26 1.98 -4.83 -36.12
N CYS A 27 1.91 -4.54 -37.41
CA CYS A 27 3.08 -4.36 -38.26
C CYS A 27 3.94 -3.22 -37.69
N MET A 28 5.14 -3.54 -37.17
CA MET A 28 6.04 -2.53 -36.58
C MET A 28 6.38 -1.39 -37.56
N SER A 29 6.36 -1.66 -38.87
CA SER A 29 6.59 -0.63 -39.91
C SER A 29 5.44 0.38 -40.01
N CYS A 30 4.19 -0.02 -39.76
CA CYS A 30 3.06 0.90 -39.66
C CYS A 30 3.17 1.78 -38.40
N PHE A 31 3.67 1.21 -37.30
CA PHE A 31 3.87 1.97 -36.06
C PHE A 31 4.97 3.02 -36.22
N ALA A 32 6.10 2.66 -36.83
CA ALA A 32 7.20 3.60 -37.12
C ALA A 32 6.75 4.76 -38.02
N ARG A 33 6.05 4.49 -39.14
CA ARG A 33 5.50 5.55 -40.00
C ARG A 33 4.50 6.45 -39.26
N SER A 34 3.66 5.88 -38.41
CA SER A 34 2.70 6.68 -37.63
C SER A 34 3.39 7.58 -36.60
N LEU A 35 4.52 7.14 -36.05
CA LEU A 35 5.31 7.89 -35.08
C LEU A 35 6.03 9.08 -35.76
N ASP A 36 6.63 8.85 -36.92
CA ASP A 36 7.31 9.90 -37.68
C ASP A 36 6.32 10.92 -38.23
N HIS A 37 5.16 10.46 -38.73
CA HIS A 37 4.08 11.35 -39.15
C HIS A 37 3.52 12.17 -37.99
N ALA A 38 3.31 11.56 -36.82
CA ALA A 38 2.93 12.28 -35.62
C ALA A 38 4.01 13.32 -35.24
N ARG A 39 5.30 12.96 -35.21
CA ARG A 39 6.40 13.89 -34.95
C ARG A 39 6.39 15.08 -35.92
N GLN A 40 6.13 14.82 -37.20
CA GLN A 40 6.06 15.85 -38.22
C GLN A 40 4.90 16.82 -37.96
N ILE A 41 3.69 16.31 -37.71
CA ILE A 41 2.50 17.11 -37.35
C ILE A 41 2.76 17.94 -36.08
N PHE A 42 3.37 17.34 -35.05
CA PHE A 42 3.66 18.02 -33.78
C PHE A 42 4.80 19.04 -33.88
N SER A 43 5.73 18.87 -34.81
CA SER A 43 6.81 19.83 -35.09
C SER A 43 6.33 21.05 -35.87
N SER A 44 5.29 20.90 -36.70
CA SER A 44 4.68 21.98 -37.47
C SER A 44 4.05 23.03 -36.55
N LYS A 45 4.28 24.33 -36.81
CA LYS A 45 3.63 25.42 -36.07
C LYS A 45 2.16 25.60 -36.49
N THR A 46 1.83 25.28 -37.74
CA THR A 46 0.52 25.51 -38.37
C THR A 46 -0.47 24.36 -38.12
N GLU A 47 0.01 23.12 -38.01
CA GLU A 47 -0.84 21.92 -37.93
C GLU A 47 -1.02 21.35 -36.52
N ARG A 48 -0.63 22.10 -35.48
CA ARG A 48 -0.75 21.60 -34.10
C ARG A 48 -2.20 21.28 -33.77
N PRO A 49 -2.51 20.06 -33.30
CA PRO A 49 -3.85 19.71 -32.89
C PRO A 49 -4.29 20.60 -31.73
N LEU A 50 -5.55 21.03 -31.80
CA LEU A 50 -6.20 21.79 -30.74
C LEU A 50 -6.61 20.84 -29.63
N TYR A 51 -6.29 21.17 -28.38
CA TYR A 51 -6.81 20.50 -27.21
C TYR A 51 -7.57 21.52 -26.38
N ASN A 52 -8.87 21.30 -26.17
CA ASN A 52 -9.78 22.25 -25.52
C ASN A 52 -9.66 23.69 -26.08
N GLY A 53 -9.55 23.83 -27.40
CA GLY A 53 -9.45 25.13 -28.07
C GLY A 53 -8.08 25.83 -27.98
N GLN A 54 -7.09 25.23 -27.31
CA GLN A 54 -5.74 25.78 -27.23
C GLN A 54 -4.74 24.92 -28.02
N ARG A 55 -3.80 25.57 -28.73
CA ARG A 55 -2.70 24.89 -29.43
C ARG A 55 -1.61 24.54 -28.43
N ILE A 56 -1.47 23.25 -28.10
CA ILE A 56 -0.43 22.79 -27.17
C ILE A 56 0.91 22.71 -27.90
N LYS A 57 1.97 23.31 -27.31
CA LYS A 57 3.36 23.10 -27.76
C LYS A 57 3.85 21.80 -27.13
N PHE A 58 4.06 20.77 -27.94
CA PHE A 58 4.79 19.58 -27.51
C PHE A 58 6.27 19.87 -27.65
N GLU A 59 6.93 20.20 -26.54
CA GLU A 59 8.38 20.02 -26.48
C GLU A 59 8.64 18.55 -26.21
N VAL A 60 9.40 17.91 -27.09
CA VAL A 60 9.98 16.60 -26.82
C VAL A 60 11.02 16.82 -25.73
N SER A 61 10.55 16.92 -24.49
CA SER A 61 11.40 16.86 -23.32
C SER A 61 12.04 15.48 -23.33
N GLY A 62 13.38 15.42 -23.25
CA GLY A 62 14.14 14.17 -23.23
C GLY A 62 13.73 13.21 -22.09
N SER A 63 12.86 13.64 -21.18
CA SER A 63 12.07 12.76 -20.32
C SER A 63 11.08 11.96 -21.18
N GLY A 64 11.49 10.80 -21.67
CA GLY A 64 10.69 9.87 -22.48
C GLY A 64 9.46 9.29 -21.78
N SER A 65 8.53 10.13 -21.37
CA SER A 65 7.27 9.73 -20.75
C SER A 65 6.35 9.12 -21.80
N GLU A 66 5.91 7.89 -21.57
CA GLU A 66 4.96 7.22 -22.47
C GLU A 66 3.61 7.94 -22.47
N PRO A 67 2.89 8.00 -23.61
CA PRO A 67 1.61 8.71 -23.72
C PRO A 67 0.53 8.27 -22.71
N GLU A 68 0.57 7.01 -22.31
CA GLU A 68 -0.35 6.44 -21.31
C GLU A 68 -0.03 6.82 -19.87
N SER A 69 1.21 7.24 -19.59
CA SER A 69 1.60 7.76 -18.28
C SER A 69 1.15 9.20 -18.06
N VAL A 70 0.69 9.87 -19.12
CA VAL A 70 0.25 11.27 -19.11
C VAL A 70 -1.23 11.35 -18.75
N LEU A 71 -1.54 12.08 -17.67
CA LEU A 71 -2.89 12.35 -17.21
C LEU A 71 -3.43 13.60 -17.91
N TRP A 72 -3.83 13.44 -19.17
CA TRP A 72 -4.24 14.54 -20.05
C TRP A 72 -5.30 15.47 -19.44
N HIS A 73 -6.26 14.92 -18.69
CA HIS A 73 -7.33 15.68 -18.04
C HIS A 73 -6.84 16.69 -16.98
N ASN A 74 -5.62 16.53 -16.45
CA ASN A 74 -5.05 17.43 -15.44
C ASN A 74 -4.29 18.62 -16.03
N PHE A 75 -4.04 18.63 -17.35
CA PHE A 75 -3.33 19.75 -17.99
C PHE A 75 -4.13 21.05 -17.99
N SER A 76 -5.48 20.98 -17.95
CA SER A 76 -6.35 22.15 -17.85
C SER A 76 -6.42 22.76 -16.44
N LYS A 77 -5.94 22.05 -15.40
CA LYS A 77 -6.12 22.43 -13.99
C LYS A 77 -4.82 22.90 -13.32
N ALA A 78 -3.92 23.51 -14.08
CA ALA A 78 -2.50 23.68 -13.73
C ALA A 78 -2.18 24.51 -12.48
N GLN A 79 -3.11 25.29 -11.93
CA GLN A 79 -2.84 26.21 -10.82
C GLN A 79 -3.28 25.61 -9.47
N GLY A 80 -2.43 25.75 -8.44
CA GLY A 80 -2.78 25.42 -7.05
C GLY A 80 -2.41 24.03 -6.55
N VAL A 81 -1.51 23.29 -7.22
CA VAL A 81 -1.00 21.98 -6.74
C VAL A 81 -0.58 21.97 -5.27
N PRO A 82 0.25 22.92 -4.76
CA PRO A 82 0.67 22.90 -3.36
C PRO A 82 -0.50 23.10 -2.38
N CYS A 83 -1.44 23.99 -2.71
CA CYS A 83 -2.63 24.21 -1.89
C CYS A 83 -3.52 22.96 -1.83
N ARG A 84 -3.71 22.27 -2.97
CA ARG A 84 -4.46 21.01 -3.01
C ARG A 84 -3.75 19.88 -2.27
N ALA A 85 -2.42 19.83 -2.33
CA ALA A 85 -1.63 18.88 -1.55
C ALA A 85 -1.77 19.14 -0.05
N ALA A 86 -1.66 20.39 0.40
CA ALA A 86 -1.87 20.77 1.79
C ALA A 86 -3.30 20.42 2.26
N LEU A 87 -4.32 20.74 1.47
CA LEU A 87 -5.71 20.38 1.77
C LEU A 87 -5.90 18.86 1.84
N SER A 88 -5.24 18.10 0.97
CA SER A 88 -5.27 16.63 1.00
C SER A 88 -4.66 16.07 2.28
N VAL A 89 -3.52 16.59 2.71
CA VAL A 89 -2.86 16.20 3.97
C VAL A 89 -3.76 16.53 5.16
N LEU A 90 -4.34 17.73 5.19
CA LEU A 90 -5.27 18.13 6.26
C LEU A 90 -6.53 17.26 6.29
N ALA A 91 -7.08 16.89 5.13
CA ALA A 91 -8.24 16.00 5.05
C ALA A 91 -7.92 14.59 5.57
N ILE A 92 -6.73 14.06 5.26
CA ILE A 92 -6.27 12.76 5.77
C ILE A 92 -6.07 12.83 7.29
N ALA A 93 -5.36 13.85 7.79
CA ALA A 93 -5.15 14.05 9.21
C ALA A 93 -6.47 14.21 9.99
N GLY A 94 -7.41 15.01 9.46
CA GLY A 94 -8.74 15.15 10.03
C GLY A 94 -9.52 13.84 10.06
N SER A 95 -9.37 12.99 9.03
CA SER A 95 -10.01 11.67 8.99
C SER A 95 -9.41 10.71 10.01
N ILE A 96 -8.09 10.76 10.24
CA ILE A 96 -7.39 9.97 11.26
C ILE A 96 -7.88 10.38 12.66
N VAL A 97 -7.94 11.69 12.95
CA VAL A 97 -8.46 12.21 14.23
C VAL A 97 -9.92 11.81 14.43
N LEU A 98 -10.75 12.00 13.40
CA LEU A 98 -12.16 11.61 13.45
C LEU A 98 -12.33 10.11 13.70
N TRP A 99 -11.52 9.27 13.05
CA TRP A 99 -11.52 7.83 13.29
C TRP A 99 -11.15 7.48 14.73
N GLY A 100 -10.10 8.11 15.27
CA GLY A 100 -9.70 7.96 16.66
C GLY A 100 -10.81 8.35 17.64
N LEU A 101 -11.51 9.45 17.39
CA LEU A 101 -12.61 9.91 18.25
C LEU A 101 -13.87 9.04 18.15
N LEU A 102 -14.23 8.60 16.95
CA LEU A 102 -15.47 7.86 16.72
C LEU A 102 -15.37 6.36 17.04
N PHE A 103 -14.19 5.78 16.89
CA PHE A 103 -14.02 4.33 17.03
C PHE A 103 -13.05 3.95 18.13
N TYR A 104 -11.86 4.56 18.16
CA TYR A 104 -10.86 4.17 19.16
C TYR A 104 -11.20 4.65 20.57
N PHE A 105 -11.72 5.86 20.71
CA PHE A 105 -12.09 6.40 22.02
C PHE A 105 -13.23 5.60 22.68
N PRO A 106 -14.34 5.27 21.99
CA PRO A 106 -15.36 4.39 22.55
C PRO A 106 -14.83 2.99 22.88
N PHE A 107 -13.95 2.43 22.04
CA PHE A 107 -13.30 1.16 22.33
C PHE A 107 -12.46 1.21 23.61
N ALA A 108 -11.67 2.27 23.80
CA ALA A 108 -10.86 2.46 24.99
C ALA A 108 -11.72 2.59 26.26
N ILE A 109 -12.86 3.30 26.19
CA ILE A 109 -13.83 3.36 27.30
C ILE A 109 -14.44 1.99 27.59
N TYR A 110 -14.86 1.26 26.54
CA TYR A 110 -15.41 -0.08 26.69
C TYR A 110 -14.41 -1.01 27.38
N GLU A 111 -13.16 -0.99 26.93
CA GLU A 111 -12.10 -1.80 27.52
C GLU A 111 -11.85 -1.40 28.98
N ALA A 112 -11.73 -0.10 29.27
CA ALA A 112 -11.61 0.43 30.63
C ALA A 112 -12.71 -0.07 31.57
N TRP A 113 -13.97 0.00 31.12
CA TRP A 113 -15.12 -0.46 31.89
C TRP A 113 -15.12 -1.98 32.08
N SER A 114 -14.83 -2.72 31.01
CA SER A 114 -14.75 -4.18 31.06
C SER A 114 -13.71 -4.64 32.09
N TYR A 115 -12.54 -4.00 32.13
CA TYR A 115 -11.51 -4.25 33.14
C TYR A 115 -12.01 -3.94 34.55
N SER A 116 -12.67 -2.79 34.76
CA SER A 116 -13.18 -2.41 36.08
C SER A 116 -14.25 -3.36 36.61
N ALA A 117 -15.06 -3.95 35.72
CA ALA A 117 -16.17 -4.82 36.10
C ALA A 117 -15.75 -6.28 36.32
N LEU A 118 -14.87 -6.81 35.47
CA LEU A 118 -14.51 -8.24 35.47
C LEU A 118 -13.21 -8.53 36.21
N GLY A 119 -12.35 -7.52 36.43
CA GLY A 119 -11.02 -7.70 37.04
C GLY A 119 -10.09 -8.61 36.22
N ALA A 120 -10.45 -8.92 34.96
CA ALA A 120 -9.77 -9.89 34.12
C ALA A 120 -9.21 -9.23 32.85
N ALA A 121 -8.18 -9.86 32.27
CA ALA A 121 -7.59 -9.46 31.01
C ALA A 121 -8.61 -9.45 29.86
N SER A 122 -8.37 -8.58 28.87
CA SER A 122 -9.11 -8.55 27.60
C SER A 122 -9.19 -9.94 26.99
N ASP A 123 -10.41 -10.42 26.75
CA ASP A 123 -10.63 -11.68 26.05
C ASP A 123 -10.13 -11.60 24.61
N THR A 124 -9.83 -12.77 24.03
CA THR A 124 -9.43 -12.95 22.63
C THR A 124 -10.40 -12.25 21.68
N THR A 125 -11.70 -12.25 22.01
CA THR A 125 -12.75 -11.58 21.25
C THR A 125 -12.52 -10.07 21.16
N THR A 126 -12.17 -9.41 22.25
CA THR A 126 -11.90 -7.97 22.30
C THR A 126 -10.66 -7.61 21.48
N GLU A 127 -9.61 -8.43 21.56
CA GLU A 127 -8.40 -8.27 20.75
C GLU A 127 -8.69 -8.44 19.25
N MET A 128 -9.57 -9.38 18.88
CA MET A 128 -10.01 -9.59 17.50
C MET A 128 -10.86 -8.42 16.98
N ILE A 129 -11.76 -7.86 17.80
CA ILE A 129 -12.55 -6.69 17.43
C ILE A 129 -11.65 -5.49 17.18
N PHE A 130 -10.68 -5.22 18.07
CA PHE A 130 -9.71 -4.15 17.89
C PHE A 130 -8.90 -4.34 16.60
N SER A 131 -8.42 -5.55 16.39
CA SER A 131 -7.70 -5.93 15.18
C SER A 131 -8.51 -5.66 13.90
N MET A 132 -9.78 -6.06 13.87
CA MET A 132 -10.66 -5.82 12.72
C MET A 132 -10.97 -4.34 12.51
N LEU A 133 -11.08 -3.57 13.60
CA LEU A 133 -11.27 -2.12 13.54
C LEU A 133 -10.07 -1.42 12.87
N VAL A 134 -8.86 -1.84 13.22
CA VAL A 134 -7.61 -1.32 12.63
C VAL A 134 -7.55 -1.67 11.14
N VAL A 135 -7.86 -2.92 10.77
CA VAL A 135 -7.89 -3.36 9.36
C VAL A 135 -8.88 -2.52 8.56
N ALA A 136 -10.09 -2.29 9.09
CA ALA A 136 -11.10 -1.46 8.46
C ALA A 136 -10.64 0.00 8.32
N GLY A 137 -10.03 0.57 9.36
CA GLY A 137 -9.47 1.93 9.34
C GLY A 137 -8.38 2.09 8.28
N ASN A 138 -7.44 1.14 8.21
CA ASN A 138 -6.37 1.13 7.20
C ASN A 138 -6.93 1.04 5.77
N GLN A 139 -8.00 0.25 5.56
CA GLN A 139 -8.67 0.14 4.26
C GLN A 139 -9.38 1.45 3.84
N ILE A 140 -9.96 2.17 4.80
CA ILE A 140 -10.57 3.49 4.55
C ILE A 140 -9.49 4.51 4.21
N LEU A 141 -8.38 4.53 4.97
CA LEU A 141 -7.24 5.41 4.71
C LEU A 141 -6.62 5.16 3.34
N TYR A 142 -6.52 3.90 2.92
CA TYR A 142 -6.10 3.52 1.57
C TYR A 142 -6.94 4.22 0.50
N LEU A 143 -8.27 4.14 0.60
CA LEU A 143 -9.20 4.75 -0.37
C LEU A 143 -9.14 6.28 -0.32
N LEU A 144 -9.00 6.85 0.88
CA LEU A 144 -8.89 8.28 1.07
C LEU A 144 -7.59 8.83 0.44
N CYS A 145 -6.46 8.15 0.65
CA CYS A 145 -5.18 8.51 0.05
C CYS A 145 -5.20 8.40 -1.47
N GLU A 146 -5.88 7.39 -2.02
CA GLU A 146 -6.07 7.27 -3.47
C GLU A 146 -6.85 8.47 -4.02
N LYS A 147 -7.98 8.83 -3.40
CA LYS A 147 -8.79 10.00 -3.77
C LYS A 147 -8.00 11.31 -3.62
N ALA A 148 -7.26 11.45 -2.52
CA ALA A 148 -6.40 12.60 -2.25
C ALA A 148 -5.31 12.76 -3.33
N SER A 149 -4.63 11.67 -3.71
CA SER A 149 -3.61 11.71 -4.76
C SER A 149 -4.17 12.18 -6.12
N ARG A 150 -5.40 11.78 -6.46
CA ARG A 150 -6.11 12.23 -7.67
C ARG A 150 -6.50 13.70 -7.57
N PHE A 151 -6.92 14.15 -6.39
CA PHE A 151 -7.32 15.54 -6.13
C PHE A 151 -6.16 16.53 -6.33
N ILE A 152 -4.92 16.13 -6.03
CA ILE A 152 -3.72 16.97 -6.26
C ILE A 152 -3.51 17.29 -7.76
N CYS A 153 -4.10 16.50 -8.67
CA CYS A 153 -4.07 16.70 -10.12
C CYS A 153 -2.65 16.66 -10.73
N PHE A 154 -1.86 15.65 -10.37
CA PHE A 154 -0.58 15.42 -11.03
C PHE A 154 -0.75 15.17 -12.55
N ARG A 155 0.21 15.62 -13.35
CA ARG A 155 0.20 15.44 -14.82
C ARG A 155 0.67 14.07 -15.27
N PHE A 156 1.39 13.35 -14.42
CA PHE A 156 1.94 12.04 -14.73
C PHE A 156 1.55 11.03 -13.65
N VAL A 157 1.20 9.82 -14.09
CA VAL A 157 0.82 8.70 -13.22
C VAL A 157 1.92 8.37 -12.22
N GLY A 158 3.19 8.39 -12.64
CA GLY A 158 4.33 8.09 -11.75
C GLY A 158 4.44 9.05 -10.56
N HIS A 159 4.23 10.36 -10.78
CA HIS A 159 4.23 11.33 -9.69
C HIS A 159 3.01 11.18 -8.78
N GLN A 160 1.84 10.91 -9.37
CA GLN A 160 0.63 10.63 -8.58
C GLN A 160 0.83 9.42 -7.66
N LEU A 161 1.39 8.35 -8.21
CA LEU A 161 1.64 7.10 -7.49
C LEU A 161 2.71 7.29 -6.40
N THR A 162 3.78 8.02 -6.70
CA THR A 162 4.81 8.35 -5.70
C THR A 162 4.22 9.16 -4.55
N ALA A 163 3.43 10.20 -4.86
CA ALA A 163 2.75 10.99 -3.84
C ALA A 163 1.74 10.17 -3.03
N TYR A 164 1.01 9.28 -3.69
CA TYR A 164 0.09 8.35 -3.04
C TYR A 164 0.81 7.44 -2.03
N ILE A 165 1.94 6.82 -2.39
CA ILE A 165 2.71 5.98 -1.47
C ILE A 165 3.23 6.79 -0.27
N TRP A 166 3.71 8.02 -0.49
CA TRP A 166 4.11 8.92 0.61
C TRP A 166 2.97 9.27 1.54
N LEU A 167 1.84 9.74 1.00
CA LEU A 167 0.66 10.11 1.78
C LEU A 167 0.14 8.91 2.58
N TYR A 168 0.06 7.74 1.93
CA TYR A 168 -0.45 6.54 2.56
C TYR A 168 0.48 6.02 3.67
N THR A 169 1.79 5.97 3.42
CA THR A 169 2.78 5.54 4.43
C THR A 169 2.74 6.47 5.65
N MET A 170 2.74 7.79 5.44
CA MET A 170 2.66 8.75 6.55
C MET A 170 1.34 8.64 7.31
N ALA A 171 0.22 8.47 6.61
CA ALA A 171 -1.09 8.25 7.23
C ALA A 171 -1.09 7.00 8.12
N LEU A 172 -0.55 5.89 7.62
CA LEU A 172 -0.44 4.63 8.36
C LEU A 172 0.50 4.75 9.56
N LEU A 173 1.61 5.50 9.46
CA LEU A 173 2.50 5.75 10.61
C LEU A 173 1.83 6.59 11.69
N CYS A 174 1.08 7.63 11.30
CA CYS A 174 0.29 8.40 12.24
C CYS A 174 -0.78 7.54 12.90
N ASN A 175 -1.44 6.67 12.13
CA ASN A 175 -2.44 5.74 12.66
C ASN A 175 -1.80 4.74 13.65
N LEU A 176 -0.68 4.14 13.27
CA LEU A 176 0.11 3.26 14.13
C LEU A 176 0.53 3.95 15.44
N ALA A 177 0.97 5.21 15.38
CA ALA A 177 1.34 5.96 16.57
C ALA A 177 0.15 6.14 17.51
N MET A 178 -1.04 6.46 16.99
CA MET A 178 -2.26 6.53 17.81
C MET A 178 -2.62 5.16 18.40
N ASP A 179 -2.57 4.10 17.59
CA ASP A 179 -2.85 2.73 18.04
C ASP A 179 -1.94 2.35 19.21
N LEU A 180 -0.65 2.67 19.13
CA LEU A 180 0.32 2.44 20.20
C LEU A 180 0.01 3.27 21.44
N VAL A 181 -0.42 4.53 21.31
CA VAL A 181 -0.83 5.37 22.45
C VAL A 181 -2.05 4.78 23.15
N ILE A 182 -3.06 4.34 22.39
CA ILE A 182 -4.27 3.72 22.94
C ILE A 182 -3.91 2.41 23.63
N LEU A 183 -3.12 1.56 22.97
CA LEU A 183 -2.68 0.28 23.51
C LEU A 183 -1.87 0.48 24.80
N PHE A 184 -1.01 1.49 24.85
CA PHE A 184 -0.27 1.87 26.04
C PHE A 184 -1.19 2.34 27.17
N TYR A 185 -2.10 3.26 26.87
CA TYR A 185 -3.06 3.81 27.83
C TYR A 185 -3.96 2.73 28.43
N THR A 186 -4.58 1.88 27.60
CA THR A 186 -5.48 0.83 28.12
C THR A 186 -4.72 -0.24 28.88
N THR A 187 -3.44 -0.47 28.56
CA THR A 187 -2.59 -1.38 29.33
C THR A 187 -2.22 -0.78 30.69
N GLN A 188 -1.90 0.52 30.77
CA GLN A 188 -1.67 1.18 32.06
C GLN A 188 -2.90 1.08 32.96
N LEU A 189 -4.08 1.37 32.42
CA LEU A 189 -5.32 1.30 33.18
C LEU A 189 -5.61 -0.12 33.68
N ALA A 190 -5.35 -1.13 32.84
CA ALA A 190 -5.47 -2.52 33.24
C ALA A 190 -4.50 -2.88 34.38
N MET A 191 -3.25 -2.40 34.36
CA MET A 191 -2.27 -2.66 35.43
C MET A 191 -2.63 -1.92 36.73
N ALA A 192 -3.11 -0.68 36.65
CA ALA A 192 -3.55 0.09 37.81
C ALA A 192 -4.72 -0.60 38.53
N ASN A 193 -5.67 -1.18 37.78
CA ASN A 193 -6.78 -1.95 38.35
C ASN A 193 -6.32 -3.26 39.03
N LEU A 194 -5.14 -3.77 38.70
CA LEU A 194 -4.53 -4.91 39.39
C LEU A 194 -3.69 -4.50 40.61
N GLY A 195 -3.70 -3.21 40.98
CA GLY A 195 -2.91 -2.67 42.08
C GLY A 195 -1.43 -2.47 41.76
N LEU A 196 -1.05 -2.53 40.48
CA LEU A 196 0.31 -2.24 40.02
C LEU A 196 0.40 -0.77 39.57
N GLU A 197 0.85 0.10 40.47
CA GLU A 197 1.12 1.50 40.15
C GLU A 197 2.40 1.64 39.33
N ILE A 198 2.26 1.69 38.00
CA ILE A 198 3.39 1.90 37.09
C ILE A 198 3.30 3.31 36.53
N THR A 199 4.24 4.17 36.89
CA THR A 199 4.32 5.51 36.30
C THR A 199 4.96 5.44 34.91
N THR A 200 4.55 6.34 34.00
CA THR A 200 5.18 6.46 32.67
C THR A 200 6.67 6.74 32.76
N ALA A 201 7.10 7.51 33.76
CA ALA A 201 8.51 7.80 34.03
C ALA A 201 9.29 6.52 34.38
N THR A 202 8.75 5.70 35.28
CA THR A 202 9.38 4.40 35.64
C THR A 202 9.48 3.47 34.43
N PHE A 203 8.46 3.44 33.55
CA PHE A 203 8.49 2.63 32.33
C PHE A 203 9.57 3.05 31.34
N LEU A 204 9.69 4.36 31.09
CA LEU A 204 10.64 4.92 30.12
C LEU A 204 12.08 4.89 30.64
N MET A 205 12.29 5.21 31.92
CA MET A 205 13.62 5.21 32.53
C MET A 205 14.11 3.81 32.90
N GLY A 206 13.21 2.83 33.00
CA GLY A 206 13.57 1.45 33.34
C GLY A 206 14.18 1.31 34.74
N THR A 207 13.90 2.24 35.65
CA THR A 207 14.52 2.27 36.98
C THR A 207 14.11 1.12 37.88
N ASP A 208 12.91 0.56 37.67
CA ASP A 208 12.39 -0.61 38.38
C ASP A 208 11.96 -1.70 37.38
N GLU A 209 12.86 -2.64 37.12
CA GLU A 209 12.58 -3.74 36.19
C GLU A 209 11.43 -4.63 36.68
N VAL A 210 11.36 -4.90 37.98
CA VAL A 210 10.33 -5.76 38.60
C VAL A 210 8.92 -5.21 38.37
N THR A 211 8.74 -3.89 38.44
CA THR A 211 7.42 -3.26 38.27
C THR A 211 7.09 -3.03 36.79
N THR A 212 8.09 -2.78 35.95
CA THR A 212 7.88 -2.48 34.52
C THR A 212 7.79 -3.72 33.64
N PHE A 213 8.35 -4.86 34.06
CA PHE A 213 8.34 -6.10 33.29
C PHE A 213 6.93 -6.61 32.97
N PRO A 214 5.96 -6.69 33.91
CA PRO A 214 4.60 -7.14 33.61
C PRO A 214 3.92 -6.29 32.53
N MET A 215 4.13 -4.97 32.57
CA MET A 215 3.60 -4.05 31.57
C MET A 215 4.25 -4.27 30.20
N ARG A 216 5.58 -4.41 30.12
CA ARG A 216 6.29 -4.72 28.87
C ARG A 216 5.86 -6.06 28.27
N ALA A 217 5.63 -7.06 29.12
CA ALA A 217 5.15 -8.37 28.71
C ALA A 217 3.72 -8.29 28.15
N LYS A 218 2.80 -7.58 28.82
CA LYS A 218 1.42 -7.41 28.36
C LYS A 218 1.33 -6.58 27.08
N LEU A 219 2.12 -5.51 26.96
CA LEU A 219 2.24 -4.70 25.73
C LEU A 219 2.78 -5.54 24.58
N GLY A 220 3.84 -6.31 24.80
CA GLY A 220 4.41 -7.20 23.79
C GLY A 220 3.40 -8.25 23.31
N ALA A 221 2.62 -8.83 24.22
CA ALA A 221 1.56 -9.78 23.88
C ALA A 221 0.48 -9.13 22.99
N ARG A 222 -0.01 -7.95 23.37
CA ARG A 222 -1.03 -7.22 22.60
C ARG A 222 -0.51 -6.77 21.24
N LEU A 223 0.72 -6.27 21.18
CA LEU A 223 1.35 -5.88 19.92
C LEU A 223 1.52 -7.08 18.99
N LYS A 224 1.86 -8.25 19.53
CA LYS A 224 1.92 -9.50 18.75
C LYS A 224 0.55 -9.88 18.19
N SER A 225 -0.52 -9.85 18.98
CA SER A 225 -1.90 -10.11 18.50
C SER A 225 -2.34 -9.10 17.43
N TYR A 226 -1.99 -7.82 17.62
CA TYR A 226 -2.26 -6.74 16.67
C TYR A 226 -1.49 -6.91 15.36
N ASN A 227 -0.22 -7.30 15.42
CA ASN A 227 0.61 -7.49 14.23
C ASN A 227 0.17 -8.73 13.44
N PHE A 228 0.01 -9.88 14.11
CA PHE A 228 -0.36 -11.14 13.47
C PHE A 228 -1.56 -11.80 14.16
N PRO A 229 -2.63 -12.12 13.41
CA PRO A 229 -2.75 -12.09 11.94
C PRO A 229 -3.19 -10.74 11.36
N ALA A 230 -3.51 -9.76 12.20
CA ALA A 230 -4.36 -8.65 11.79
C ALA A 230 -3.71 -7.63 10.85
N CYS A 231 -2.44 -7.28 11.03
CA CYS A 231 -1.77 -6.34 10.11
C CYS A 231 -1.02 -7.08 8.99
N PHE A 232 -0.34 -8.17 9.32
CA PHE A 232 0.57 -8.84 8.38
C PHE A 232 -0.11 -9.75 7.36
N PHE A 233 -1.34 -10.21 7.63
CA PHE A 233 -1.99 -11.25 6.82
C PHE A 233 -3.42 -10.90 6.41
N LEU A 234 -4.30 -10.56 7.36
CA LEU A 234 -5.72 -10.33 7.07
C LEU A 234 -6.00 -9.25 6.00
N PRO A 235 -5.30 -8.10 5.93
CA PRO A 235 -5.60 -7.08 4.94
C PRO A 235 -5.36 -7.60 3.52
N PHE A 236 -4.26 -8.34 3.34
CA PHE A 236 -3.91 -8.94 2.04
C PHE A 236 -4.86 -10.07 1.66
N LEU A 237 -5.29 -10.88 2.63
CA LEU A 237 -6.29 -11.91 2.40
C LEU A 237 -7.64 -11.31 1.98
N PHE A 238 -8.09 -10.29 2.70
CA PHE A 238 -9.35 -9.61 2.38
C PHE A 238 -9.27 -8.84 1.07
N GLU A 239 -8.16 -8.19 0.77
CA GLU A 239 -7.97 -7.58 -0.54
C GLU A 239 -8.08 -8.64 -1.65
N ALA A 240 -7.39 -9.78 -1.53
CA ALA A 240 -7.46 -10.86 -2.49
C ALA A 240 -8.91 -11.34 -2.71
N LEU A 241 -9.63 -11.53 -1.61
CA LEU A 241 -11.01 -12.03 -1.63
C LEU A 241 -11.98 -10.99 -2.22
N PHE A 242 -11.97 -9.75 -1.71
CA PHE A 242 -12.96 -8.73 -2.03
C PHE A 242 -12.66 -7.93 -3.29
N THR A 243 -11.40 -7.83 -3.72
CA THR A 243 -11.03 -7.07 -4.93
C THR A 243 -10.88 -7.95 -6.16
N VAL A 244 -10.54 -9.24 -6.00
CA VAL A 244 -10.29 -10.15 -7.12
C VAL A 244 -11.33 -11.26 -7.17
N VAL A 245 -11.40 -12.12 -6.14
CA VAL A 245 -12.20 -13.36 -6.20
C VAL A 245 -13.69 -13.04 -6.32
N ILE A 246 -14.23 -12.27 -5.38
CA ILE A 246 -15.67 -11.95 -5.33
C ILE A 246 -16.12 -11.18 -6.59
N PRO A 247 -15.47 -10.06 -6.99
CA PRO A 247 -15.88 -9.32 -8.18
C PRO A 247 -15.77 -10.17 -9.45
N TYR A 248 -14.76 -11.01 -9.59
CA TYR A 248 -14.64 -11.90 -10.73
C TYR A 248 -15.85 -12.84 -10.86
N HIS A 249 -16.25 -13.49 -9.77
CA HIS A 249 -17.42 -14.38 -9.79
C HIS A 249 -18.73 -13.64 -10.04
N ILE A 250 -18.90 -12.45 -9.45
CA ILE A 250 -20.08 -11.61 -9.67
C ILE A 250 -20.14 -11.18 -11.14
N TYR A 251 -19.07 -10.60 -11.69
CA TYR A 251 -19.04 -10.09 -13.07
C TYR A 251 -19.15 -11.22 -14.09
N LYS A 252 -18.51 -12.37 -13.86
CA LYS A 252 -18.68 -13.55 -14.72
C LYS A 252 -20.14 -14.02 -14.77
N THR A 253 -20.81 -14.05 -13.63
CA THR A 253 -22.22 -14.46 -13.55
C THR A 253 -23.14 -13.42 -14.22
N LEU A 254 -22.85 -12.14 -14.02
CA LEU A 254 -23.62 -11.04 -14.61
C LEU A 254 -23.50 -11.03 -16.15
N VAL A 255 -22.28 -11.15 -16.67
CA VAL A 255 -22.04 -11.22 -18.13
C VAL A 255 -22.64 -12.49 -18.74
N GLY A 256 -22.68 -13.60 -18.01
CA GLY A 256 -23.27 -14.86 -18.49
C GLY A 256 -24.81 -14.89 -18.45
N SER A 257 -25.46 -14.08 -17.61
CA SER A 257 -26.91 -14.11 -17.40
C SER A 257 -27.69 -13.08 -18.21
N GLN A 258 -27.05 -12.03 -18.71
CA GLN A 258 -27.71 -10.93 -19.43
C GLN A 258 -27.09 -10.67 -20.80
N PRO A 259 -27.88 -10.27 -21.82
CA PRO A 259 -27.36 -9.87 -23.11
C PRO A 259 -26.67 -8.50 -23.02
N ILE A 260 -25.42 -8.49 -22.55
CA ILE A 260 -24.59 -7.29 -22.42
C ILE A 260 -23.79 -7.07 -23.72
N ARG A 261 -23.70 -5.82 -24.19
CA ARG A 261 -22.86 -5.46 -25.33
C ARG A 261 -21.41 -5.86 -25.05
N GLN A 262 -20.74 -6.47 -26.03
CA GLN A 262 -19.36 -6.99 -25.89
C GLN A 262 -18.40 -6.01 -25.22
N ARG A 263 -18.42 -4.73 -25.59
CA ARG A 263 -17.54 -3.71 -24.98
C ARG A 263 -17.76 -3.52 -23.48
N ALA A 264 -19.00 -3.64 -23.01
CA ALA A 264 -19.30 -3.56 -21.57
C ALA A 264 -18.91 -4.87 -20.87
N ALA A 265 -19.14 -6.02 -21.50
CA ALA A 265 -18.68 -7.32 -21.00
C ALA A 265 -17.16 -7.35 -20.82
N ASP A 266 -16.40 -6.89 -21.82
CA ASP A 266 -14.95 -6.75 -21.76
C ASP A 266 -14.51 -5.80 -20.64
N GLY A 267 -15.30 -4.76 -20.36
CA GLY A 267 -15.07 -3.83 -19.25
C GLY A 267 -15.28 -4.45 -17.87
N PHE A 268 -16.36 -5.23 -17.69
CA PHE A 268 -16.65 -5.92 -16.44
C PHE A 268 -15.66 -7.05 -16.13
N LEU A 269 -15.17 -7.73 -17.17
CA LEU A 269 -14.17 -8.79 -17.03
C LEU A 269 -12.74 -8.25 -17.07
N MET A 270 -12.56 -6.93 -17.20
CA MET A 270 -11.24 -6.33 -17.23
C MET A 270 -10.60 -6.41 -15.84
N PRO A 271 -9.41 -7.04 -15.71
CA PRO A 271 -8.76 -7.10 -14.42
C PRO A 271 -8.33 -5.72 -13.92
N ALA A 272 -8.39 -5.51 -12.60
CA ALA A 272 -7.94 -4.28 -11.97
C ALA A 272 -6.44 -4.02 -12.23
N PRO A 273 -6.01 -2.76 -12.33
CA PRO A 273 -4.60 -2.43 -12.43
C PRO A 273 -3.83 -2.96 -11.22
N PHE A 274 -2.56 -3.31 -11.42
CA PHE A 274 -1.69 -3.66 -10.31
C PHE A 274 -1.43 -2.42 -9.47
N ASP A 275 -1.66 -2.55 -8.17
CA ASP A 275 -1.50 -1.46 -7.23
C ASP A 275 -0.12 -1.54 -6.55
N MET A 276 0.51 -0.39 -6.43
CA MET A 276 1.87 -0.24 -5.89
C MET A 276 1.87 0.26 -4.45
N SER A 277 0.68 0.43 -3.83
CA SER A 277 0.53 0.65 -2.38
C SER A 277 1.28 -0.40 -1.55
N ARG A 278 1.48 -1.60 -2.10
CA ARG A 278 2.23 -2.72 -1.52
C ARG A 278 3.55 -2.33 -0.89
N TYR A 279 4.26 -1.35 -1.46
CA TYR A 279 5.50 -0.84 -0.87
C TYR A 279 5.27 -0.22 0.51
N ALA A 280 4.20 0.58 0.67
CA ALA A 280 3.83 1.18 1.95
C ALA A 280 3.50 0.11 2.98
N ASP A 281 2.72 -0.91 2.60
CA ASP A 281 2.33 -1.99 3.51
C ASP A 281 3.53 -2.80 4.01
N VAL A 282 4.45 -3.15 3.11
CA VAL A 282 5.68 -3.89 3.47
C VAL A 282 6.56 -3.05 4.42
N VAL A 283 6.75 -1.76 4.12
CA VAL A 283 7.51 -0.86 5.00
C VAL A 283 6.83 -0.74 6.37
N LEU A 284 5.51 -0.65 6.41
CA LEU A 284 4.75 -0.58 7.66
C LEU A 284 4.90 -1.88 8.46
N ASN A 285 4.77 -3.04 7.82
CA ASN A 285 4.94 -4.33 8.48
C ASN A 285 6.33 -4.48 9.09
N MET A 286 7.37 -4.07 8.35
CA MET A 286 8.75 -4.04 8.86
C MET A 286 8.90 -3.07 10.04
N THR A 287 8.24 -1.90 9.97
CA THR A 287 8.25 -0.91 11.06
C THR A 287 7.57 -1.48 12.30
N GLN A 288 6.40 -2.10 12.17
CA GLN A 288 5.67 -2.74 13.26
C GLN A 288 6.45 -3.90 13.88
N ALA A 289 7.09 -4.73 13.06
CA ALA A 289 7.90 -5.84 13.53
C ALA A 289 9.15 -5.36 14.29
N THR A 290 9.85 -4.35 13.77
CA THR A 290 11.01 -3.77 14.47
C THR A 290 10.62 -3.00 15.73
N MET A 291 9.43 -2.38 15.77
CA MET A 291 8.90 -1.77 16.98
C MET A 291 8.63 -2.80 18.10
N SER A 292 8.44 -4.08 17.77
CA SER A 292 8.31 -5.13 18.81
C SER A 292 9.55 -5.28 19.68
N LEU A 293 10.72 -4.82 19.22
CA LEU A 293 11.98 -4.83 19.97
C LEU A 293 11.97 -3.85 21.16
N PHE A 294 11.06 -2.87 21.21
CA PHE A 294 10.92 -2.01 22.38
C PHE A 294 10.15 -2.67 23.54
N PHE A 295 9.56 -3.86 23.29
CA PHE A 295 8.75 -4.58 24.26
C PHE A 295 9.42 -5.90 24.67
N SER A 296 8.71 -6.74 25.43
CA SER A 296 9.27 -7.97 25.99
C SER A 296 9.81 -8.93 24.89
N PRO A 297 11.04 -9.47 25.08
CA PRO A 297 11.72 -10.29 24.07
C PRO A 297 10.97 -11.58 23.70
N GLY A 298 10.12 -12.10 24.60
CA GLY A 298 9.34 -13.32 24.36
C GLY A 298 8.36 -13.24 23.17
N TYR A 299 8.01 -12.04 22.73
CA TYR A 299 7.04 -11.83 21.64
C TYR A 299 7.69 -11.40 20.31
N VAL A 300 8.99 -11.11 20.31
CA VAL A 300 9.72 -10.66 19.12
C VAL A 300 9.78 -11.76 18.06
N LEU A 301 10.22 -12.97 18.44
CA LEU A 301 10.36 -14.08 17.49
C LEU A 301 9.03 -14.52 16.87
N PRO A 302 7.92 -14.68 17.63
CA PRO A 302 6.60 -14.92 17.04
C PRO A 302 6.15 -13.81 16.09
N THR A 303 6.43 -12.54 16.40
CA THR A 303 6.09 -11.40 15.55
C THR A 303 6.86 -11.45 14.23
N LEU A 304 8.17 -11.71 14.27
CA LEU A 304 8.99 -11.88 13.07
C LEU A 304 8.56 -13.09 12.23
N GLY A 305 8.21 -14.21 12.88
CA GLY A 305 7.66 -15.38 12.22
C GLY A 305 6.33 -15.08 11.51
N GLY A 306 5.43 -14.33 12.17
CA GLY A 306 4.18 -13.85 11.58
C GLY A 306 4.41 -12.92 10.37
N MET A 307 5.38 -12.01 10.46
CA MET A 307 5.76 -11.13 9.35
C MET A 307 6.30 -11.93 8.16
N LEU A 308 7.18 -12.91 8.41
CA LEU A 308 7.72 -13.79 7.38
C LEU A 308 6.60 -14.56 6.67
N PHE A 309 5.69 -15.17 7.44
CA PHE A 309 4.54 -15.87 6.89
C PHE A 309 3.65 -14.94 6.04
N GLY A 310 3.32 -13.75 6.55
CA GLY A 310 2.54 -12.74 5.84
C GLY A 310 3.20 -12.33 4.52
N HIS A 311 4.51 -12.08 4.51
CA HIS A 311 5.25 -11.70 3.32
C HIS A 311 5.37 -12.83 2.29
N ILE A 312 5.51 -14.10 2.73
CA ILE A 312 5.46 -15.26 1.83
C ILE A 312 4.09 -15.33 1.15
N PHE A 313 3.01 -15.13 1.91
CA PHE A 313 1.67 -15.08 1.35
C PHE A 313 1.50 -13.95 0.33
N VAL A 314 1.91 -12.72 0.69
CA VAL A 314 1.85 -11.56 -0.22
C VAL A 314 2.64 -11.81 -1.49
N TYR A 315 3.86 -12.37 -1.38
CA TYR A 315 4.68 -12.71 -2.54
C TYR A 315 3.98 -13.74 -3.43
N ALA A 316 3.47 -14.83 -2.87
CA ALA A 316 2.79 -15.88 -3.63
C ALA A 316 1.51 -15.34 -4.31
N TRP A 317 0.73 -14.53 -3.59
CA TRP A 317 -0.49 -13.92 -4.09
C TRP A 317 -0.22 -12.91 -5.19
N ASP A 318 0.71 -11.97 -4.98
CA ASP A 318 1.04 -10.96 -5.98
C ASP A 318 1.70 -11.59 -7.21
N HIS A 319 2.52 -12.63 -7.04
CA HIS A 319 3.06 -13.41 -8.16
C HIS A 319 1.93 -14.05 -8.99
N TYR A 320 0.97 -14.70 -8.33
CA TYR A 320 -0.22 -15.24 -8.98
C TYR A 320 -1.04 -14.15 -9.69
N ARG A 321 -1.27 -13.02 -9.02
CA ARG A 321 -2.02 -11.87 -9.53
C ARG A 321 -1.35 -11.31 -10.78
N VAL A 322 -0.04 -11.09 -10.77
CA VAL A 322 0.71 -10.59 -11.94
C VAL A 322 0.58 -11.53 -13.14
N LEU A 323 0.65 -12.85 -12.92
CA LEU A 323 0.57 -13.82 -14.01
C LEU A 323 -0.84 -14.01 -14.59
N ARG A 324 -1.90 -13.81 -13.80
CA ARG A 324 -3.28 -14.20 -14.16
C ARG A 324 -4.29 -13.06 -14.19
N HIS A 325 -4.10 -12.03 -13.37
CA HIS A 325 -5.10 -11.01 -13.07
C HIS A 325 -4.59 -9.57 -13.26
N VAL A 326 -3.38 -9.35 -13.78
CA VAL A 326 -2.91 -8.00 -14.11
C VAL A 326 -2.98 -7.83 -15.62
N ARG A 327 -3.81 -6.89 -16.08
CA ARG A 327 -3.92 -6.57 -17.51
C ARG A 327 -2.58 -6.09 -18.06
N LYS A 328 -1.99 -5.15 -17.34
CA LYS A 328 -0.80 -4.41 -17.74
C LYS A 328 -0.26 -3.70 -16.51
N PHE A 329 1.03 -3.82 -16.30
CA PHE A 329 1.76 -3.05 -15.31
C PHE A 329 2.94 -2.40 -16.02
N ARG A 330 3.14 -1.11 -15.80
CA ARG A 330 4.22 -0.34 -16.42
C ARG A 330 5.00 0.43 -15.38
N ILE A 331 6.29 0.14 -15.33
CA ILE A 331 7.26 0.88 -14.53
C ILE A 331 7.86 1.93 -15.46
N THR A 332 7.32 3.15 -15.46
CA THR A 332 7.86 4.25 -16.29
C THR A 332 8.99 5.00 -15.60
N SER A 333 9.12 4.87 -14.28
CA SER A 333 10.15 5.54 -13.49
C SER A 333 10.46 4.76 -12.22
N PHE A 334 11.72 4.81 -11.80
CA PHE A 334 12.22 4.33 -10.50
C PHE A 334 11.81 5.24 -9.33
N GLY A 335 11.00 6.28 -9.55
CA GLY A 335 10.61 7.23 -8.51
C GLY A 335 9.89 6.58 -7.33
N THR A 336 9.00 5.64 -7.60
CA THR A 336 8.26 4.90 -6.57
C THR A 336 9.14 3.94 -5.78
N GLU A 337 10.05 3.24 -6.46
CA GLU A 337 11.04 2.37 -5.81
C GLU A 337 12.00 3.16 -4.92
N LYS A 338 12.58 4.26 -5.43
CA LYS A 338 13.43 5.16 -4.65
C LYS A 338 12.70 5.79 -3.46
N ALA A 339 11.40 6.03 -3.59
CA ALA A 339 10.59 6.49 -2.47
C ALA A 339 10.47 5.40 -1.39
N ALA A 340 10.17 4.17 -1.78
CA ALA A 340 10.12 3.02 -0.86
C ALA A 340 11.48 2.76 -0.18
N GLU A 341 12.58 2.78 -0.94
CA GLU A 341 13.94 2.67 -0.41
C GLU A 341 14.23 3.71 0.68
N ARG A 342 13.82 4.96 0.47
CA ARG A 342 13.98 6.02 1.47
C ARG A 342 13.11 5.77 2.71
N MET A 343 11.93 5.20 2.55
CA MET A 343 11.05 4.87 3.67
C MET A 343 11.57 3.71 4.52
N LEU A 344 12.43 2.83 3.97
CA LEU A 344 13.12 1.79 4.75
C LEU A 344 14.07 2.36 5.83
N ALA A 345 14.38 3.67 5.77
CA ALA A 345 15.07 4.34 6.87
C ALA A 345 14.30 4.24 8.20
N LEU A 346 12.96 4.18 8.16
CA LEU A 346 12.12 4.08 9.37
C LEU A 346 12.28 2.75 10.10
N PRO A 347 12.05 1.57 9.48
CA PRO A 347 12.30 0.29 10.13
C PRO A 347 13.79 0.10 10.48
N GLY A 348 14.71 0.68 9.69
CA GLY A 348 16.14 0.66 10.03
C GLY A 348 16.46 1.43 11.31
N ALA A 349 15.89 2.63 11.48
CA ALA A 349 16.08 3.43 12.68
C ALA A 349 15.46 2.77 13.93
N SER A 350 14.25 2.21 13.81
CA SER A 350 13.62 1.48 14.92
C SER A 350 14.37 0.19 15.28
N LEU A 351 14.94 -0.52 14.31
CA LEU A 351 15.78 -1.69 14.56
C LEU A 351 17.04 -1.30 15.36
N ILE A 352 17.73 -0.23 14.96
CA ILE A 352 18.93 0.24 15.68
C ILE A 352 18.56 0.70 17.10
N ALA A 353 17.51 1.50 17.24
CA ALA A 353 17.08 1.97 18.56
C ALA A 353 16.61 0.83 19.47
N GLY A 354 15.85 -0.13 18.93
CA GLY A 354 15.38 -1.30 19.67
C GLY A 354 16.53 -2.24 20.08
N THR A 355 17.49 -2.49 19.20
CA THR A 355 18.67 -3.31 19.54
C THR A 355 19.52 -2.68 20.62
N VAL A 356 19.78 -1.37 20.55
CA VAL A 356 20.50 -0.63 21.60
C VAL A 356 19.77 -0.76 22.93
N LEU A 357 18.45 -0.54 22.95
CA LEU A 357 17.64 -0.68 24.18
C LEU A 357 17.73 -2.10 24.76
N GLN A 358 17.62 -3.14 23.93
CA GLN A 358 17.73 -4.53 24.37
C GLN A 358 19.13 -4.86 24.90
N THR A 359 20.20 -4.33 24.29
CA THR A 359 21.56 -4.51 24.81
C THR A 359 21.78 -3.84 26.16
N PHE A 360 21.18 -2.67 26.40
CA PHE A 360 21.24 -2.01 27.71
C PHE A 360 20.45 -2.76 28.78
N GLN A 361 19.36 -3.45 28.41
CA GLN A 361 18.55 -4.25 29.34
C GLN A 361 19.20 -5.61 29.67
N ALA A 362 20.13 -6.09 28.84
CA ALA A 362 20.83 -7.34 29.07
C ALA A 362 22.07 -7.19 29.97
N GLN A 363 22.50 -5.95 30.25
CA GLN A 363 23.59 -5.59 31.16
C GLN A 363 23.03 -5.35 32.55
#